data_AF-A0A2D6AYP9-F1
#
_entry.id   AF-A0A2D6AYP9-F1
#
_cell.length_a   1.000
_cell.length_b   1.000
_cell.length_c   1.000
_cell.angle_alpha   90.00
_cell.angle_beta   90.00
_cell.angle_gamma   90.00
#
_symmetry.space_group_name_H-M   'P 1'
#
loop_
_entity.id
_entity.type
_entity.pdbx_description
1 polymer ?
#
loop_
_entity_poly.entity_id
_entity_poly.type
_entity_poly.pdbx_seq_one_letter_code
_entity_poly.pdbx_strand_id
1 'polypeptide(L)'
;MRILVNTFLFLALTFWASAFHLSGEEDLRQFDREKIVAYQSDSTFDYSTDYAVSDSIVTLFLIWILDKLNSIFRSMGMQDIWPFVFRILIIGVVLMVLYYILKNRYGSVWARNSKSFVPMGVTTVDGQKIDYDALIKESRESGDYKLAIRYQFLKCLHDLHKSDQIKI
;
A
#
# COMPACT_ATOMS: atom_id res chain seq x y z
N MET A 1 -6.65 -11.69 -79.25
CA MET A 1 -5.63 -12.45 -78.48
C MET A 1 -4.80 -11.57 -77.52
N ARG A 2 -5.37 -10.52 -76.88
CA ARG A 2 -4.64 -9.60 -75.98
C ARG A 2 -5.13 -9.61 -74.53
N ILE A 3 -6.30 -10.18 -74.25
CA ILE A 3 -6.89 -10.23 -72.89
C ILE A 3 -6.41 -11.48 -72.11
N LEU A 4 -6.19 -12.61 -72.81
CA LEU A 4 -5.63 -13.83 -72.21
C LEU A 4 -4.18 -13.68 -71.73
N VAL A 5 -3.38 -12.83 -72.37
CA VAL A 5 -1.99 -12.55 -71.96
C VAL A 5 -1.97 -11.72 -70.68
N ASN A 6 -2.94 -10.81 -70.51
CA ASN A 6 -2.97 -9.89 -69.37
C ASN A 6 -3.45 -10.56 -68.08
N THR A 7 -4.34 -11.56 -68.18
CA THR A 7 -4.77 -12.36 -67.02
C THR A 7 -3.71 -13.36 -66.59
N PHE A 8 -2.94 -13.93 -67.53
CA PHE A 8 -1.82 -14.82 -67.22
C PHE A 8 -0.69 -14.08 -66.48
N LEU A 9 -0.44 -12.82 -66.85
CA LEU A 9 0.57 -11.97 -66.20
C LEU A 9 0.16 -11.57 -64.77
N PHE A 10 -1.14 -11.36 -64.51
CA PHE A 10 -1.66 -11.11 -63.17
C PHE A 10 -1.60 -12.36 -62.26
N LEU A 11 -1.85 -13.56 -62.82
CA LEU A 11 -1.81 -14.81 -62.06
C LEU A 11 -0.36 -15.25 -61.76
N ALA A 12 0.59 -14.92 -62.64
CA ALA A 12 2.03 -15.09 -62.38
C ALA A 12 2.54 -14.15 -61.27
N LEU A 13 2.00 -12.93 -61.16
CA LEU A 13 2.39 -11.97 -60.12
C LEU A 13 1.91 -12.39 -58.72
N THR A 14 0.71 -12.96 -58.61
CA THR A 14 0.16 -13.44 -57.32
C THR A 14 0.81 -14.75 -56.86
N PHE A 15 1.33 -15.56 -57.78
CA PHE A 15 2.08 -16.78 -57.45
C PHE A 15 3.55 -16.52 -57.05
N TRP A 16 4.13 -15.37 -57.44
CA TRP A 16 5.45 -14.96 -56.95
C TRP A 16 5.39 -14.34 -55.54
N ALA A 17 4.24 -13.77 -55.16
CA ALA A 17 4.05 -13.16 -53.84
C ALA A 17 3.98 -14.18 -52.68
N SER A 18 3.50 -15.41 -52.93
CA SER A 18 3.51 -16.49 -51.93
C SER A 18 4.86 -17.19 -51.79
N ALA A 19 5.81 -16.93 -52.71
CA ALA A 19 7.18 -17.45 -52.63
C ALA A 19 8.12 -16.55 -51.83
N PHE A 20 7.69 -15.37 -51.39
CA PHE A 20 8.36 -14.64 -50.30
C PHE A 20 8.02 -15.32 -48.97
N HIS A 21 8.41 -16.58 -48.85
CA HIS A 21 8.65 -17.16 -47.54
C HIS A 21 9.74 -16.29 -46.92
N LEU A 22 9.41 -15.63 -45.81
CA LEU A 22 10.41 -15.11 -44.88
C LEU A 22 11.23 -16.31 -44.40
N SER A 23 12.24 -16.68 -45.20
CA SER A 23 13.43 -17.34 -44.70
C SER A 23 14.21 -16.29 -43.92
N GLY A 24 13.58 -15.74 -42.88
CA GLY A 24 14.34 -15.31 -41.72
C GLY A 24 14.93 -16.61 -41.22
N GLU A 25 16.20 -16.83 -41.54
CA GLU A 25 17.03 -17.72 -40.76
C GLU A 25 16.67 -17.41 -39.31
N GLU A 26 16.07 -18.37 -38.60
CA GLU A 26 15.90 -18.25 -37.16
C GLU A 26 17.32 -18.31 -36.61
N ASP A 27 18.00 -17.16 -36.67
CA ASP A 27 19.14 -16.84 -35.87
C ASP A 27 18.58 -16.82 -34.45
N LEU A 28 18.45 -18.02 -33.89
CA LEU A 28 18.18 -18.28 -32.49
C LEU A 28 19.25 -17.53 -31.76
N ARG A 29 18.96 -16.28 -31.39
CA ARG A 29 19.90 -15.32 -30.84
C ARG A 29 20.68 -16.05 -29.75
N GLN A 30 21.90 -16.47 -30.07
CA GLN A 30 22.64 -17.33 -29.16
C GLN A 30 23.10 -16.44 -28.03
N PHE A 31 22.51 -16.64 -26.86
CA PHE A 31 22.94 -15.91 -25.69
C PHE A 31 24.32 -16.44 -25.29
N ASP A 32 25.28 -15.53 -25.26
CA ASP A 32 26.62 -15.78 -24.79
C ASP A 32 26.55 -16.18 -23.31
N ARG A 33 26.76 -17.49 -23.05
CA ARG A 33 26.64 -18.06 -21.71
C ARG A 33 27.66 -17.47 -20.75
N GLU A 34 28.83 -17.08 -21.23
CA GLU A 34 29.87 -16.48 -20.39
C GLU A 34 29.43 -15.12 -19.88
N LYS A 35 28.80 -14.31 -20.75
CA LYS A 35 28.21 -13.03 -20.35
C LYS A 35 27.06 -13.20 -19.39
N ILE A 36 26.19 -14.18 -19.58
CA ILE A 36 25.08 -14.45 -18.66
C ILE A 36 25.62 -14.79 -17.26
N VAL A 37 26.63 -15.65 -17.16
CA VAL A 37 27.25 -16.01 -15.87
C VAL A 37 27.93 -14.80 -15.24
N ALA A 38 28.62 -13.97 -16.04
CA ALA A 38 29.21 -12.73 -15.55
C ALA A 38 28.17 -11.77 -14.96
N TYR A 39 27.02 -11.59 -15.64
CA TYR A 39 25.92 -10.75 -15.15
C TYR A 39 25.23 -11.34 -13.91
N GLN A 40 25.10 -12.67 -13.80
CA GLN A 40 24.56 -13.31 -12.59
C GLN A 40 25.48 -13.16 -11.38
N SER A 41 26.79 -13.04 -11.59
CA SER A 41 27.78 -12.86 -10.51
C SER A 41 27.98 -11.40 -10.08
N ASP A 42 27.42 -10.45 -10.83
CA ASP A 42 27.52 -9.02 -10.53
C ASP A 42 26.44 -8.61 -9.52
N SER A 43 26.89 -8.08 -8.37
CA SER A 43 26.02 -7.61 -7.29
C SER A 43 25.03 -6.53 -7.71
N THR A 44 25.31 -5.82 -8.81
CA THR A 44 24.43 -4.78 -9.36
C THR A 44 23.15 -5.36 -9.98
N PHE A 45 23.17 -6.65 -10.34
CA PHE A 45 22.05 -7.38 -10.94
C PHE A 45 21.44 -8.42 -9.98
N ASP A 46 21.75 -8.30 -8.68
CA ASP A 46 21.15 -9.14 -7.65
C ASP A 46 19.74 -8.66 -7.29
N TYR A 47 18.76 -9.08 -8.11
CA TYR A 47 17.34 -8.85 -7.87
C TYR A 47 16.74 -9.76 -6.79
N SER A 48 17.55 -10.57 -6.09
CA SER A 48 17.09 -11.37 -4.94
C SER A 48 16.97 -10.55 -3.66
N THR A 49 17.42 -9.29 -3.71
CA THR A 49 17.06 -8.31 -2.69
C THR A 49 15.61 -7.91 -2.85
N ASP A 50 14.75 -8.53 -2.06
CA ASP A 50 13.50 -7.91 -1.64
C ASP A 50 13.89 -6.58 -0.99
N TYR A 51 13.85 -5.49 -1.77
CA TYR A 51 13.61 -4.20 -1.17
C TYR A 51 12.31 -4.39 -0.43
N ALA A 52 12.38 -4.60 0.88
CA ALA A 52 11.23 -4.50 1.75
C ALA A 52 10.73 -3.07 1.56
N VAL A 53 9.87 -2.86 0.57
CA VAL A 53 9.00 -1.71 0.49
C VAL A 53 8.24 -1.82 1.78
N SER A 54 8.69 -1.08 2.77
CA SER A 54 8.15 -1.19 4.11
C SER A 54 6.65 -0.98 3.98
N ASP A 55 5.85 -1.99 4.34
CA ASP A 55 4.38 -1.95 4.29
C ASP A 55 3.77 -0.85 5.18
N SER A 56 4.61 -0.09 5.89
CA SER A 56 4.19 1.03 6.69
C SER A 56 3.95 2.27 5.82
N ILE A 57 2.68 2.65 5.72
CA ILE A 57 2.20 3.93 5.19
C ILE A 57 2.97 5.12 5.82
N VAL A 58 3.44 4.96 7.07
CA VAL A 58 4.25 5.95 7.78
C VAL A 58 5.63 6.12 7.14
N THR A 59 6.28 5.05 6.70
CA THR A 59 7.58 5.12 6.05
C THR A 59 7.48 5.77 4.67
N LEU A 60 6.45 5.41 3.90
CA LEU A 60 6.14 6.06 2.62
C LEU A 60 5.89 7.56 2.81
N PHE A 61 5.18 7.94 3.88
CA PHE A 61 4.95 9.33 4.25
C PHE A 61 6.24 10.07 4.65
N LEU A 62 7.11 9.45 5.45
CA LEU A 62 8.39 10.03 5.84
C LEU A 62 9.32 10.25 4.65
N ILE A 63 9.40 9.28 3.73
CA ILE A 63 10.22 9.40 2.51
C ILE A 63 9.70 10.56 1.66
N TRP A 64 8.38 10.68 1.48
CA TRP A 64 7.79 11.79 0.75
C TRP A 64 8.10 13.15 1.38
N ILE A 65 8.05 13.25 2.71
CA ILE A 65 8.34 14.51 3.42
C ILE A 65 9.81 14.90 3.32
N LEU A 66 10.72 13.93 3.44
CA LEU A 66 12.16 14.13 3.32
C LEU A 66 12.55 14.57 1.91
N ASP A 67 11.93 13.97 0.90
CA ASP A 67 12.14 14.31 -0.50
C ASP A 67 11.67 15.75 -0.82
N LYS A 68 10.50 16.14 -0.29
CA LYS A 68 10.00 17.53 -0.44
C LYS A 68 10.91 18.53 0.24
N LEU A 69 11.39 18.20 1.44
CA LEU A 69 12.32 19.04 2.17
C LEU A 69 13.65 19.19 1.41
N ASN A 70 14.19 18.11 0.86
CA ASN A 70 15.42 18.12 0.07
C ASN A 70 15.26 18.94 -1.23
N SER A 71 14.13 18.82 -1.93
CA SER A 71 13.82 19.63 -3.11
C SER A 71 13.76 21.13 -2.79
N ILE A 72 13.31 21.49 -1.58
CA ILE A 72 13.27 22.88 -1.12
C ILE A 72 14.68 23.39 -0.84
N PHE A 73 15.55 22.58 -0.22
CA PHE A 73 16.95 22.94 0.02
C PHE A 73 17.79 23.01 -1.26
N ARG A 74 17.50 22.18 -2.27
CA ARG A 74 18.26 22.13 -3.53
C ARG A 74 17.97 23.33 -4.45
N SER A 75 16.82 23.99 -4.29
CA SER A 75 16.45 25.19 -5.06
C SER A 75 16.93 26.52 -4.44
N MET A 76 17.96 26.45 -3.58
CA MET A 76 18.57 27.60 -2.91
C MET A 76 19.40 28.45 -3.88
N GLY A 77 18.72 29.24 -4.71
CA GLY A 77 19.29 30.38 -5.43
C GLY A 77 19.33 31.60 -4.51
N MET A 78 20.52 32.17 -4.29
CA MET A 78 20.85 33.16 -3.26
C MET A 78 20.22 34.56 -3.43
N GLN A 79 19.33 34.78 -4.41
CA GLN A 79 18.98 36.16 -4.82
C GLN A 79 17.72 36.77 -4.19
N ASP A 80 16.84 35.99 -3.54
CA ASP A 80 15.62 36.56 -2.96
C ASP A 80 15.41 36.12 -1.50
N ILE A 81 15.52 37.08 -0.58
CA ILE A 81 15.36 36.87 0.88
C ILE A 81 13.90 36.56 1.25
N TRP A 82 12.95 37.10 0.50
CA TRP A 82 11.51 36.93 0.75
C TRP A 82 11.01 35.48 0.60
N PRO A 83 11.31 34.75 -0.50
CA PRO A 83 10.94 33.34 -0.62
C PRO A 83 11.67 32.45 0.39
N PHE A 84 12.84 32.87 0.89
CA PHE A 84 13.54 32.17 1.97
C PHE A 84 12.78 32.27 3.31
N VAL A 85 12.28 33.45 3.67
CA VAL A 85 11.48 33.66 4.89
C VAL A 85 10.17 32.86 4.85
N PHE A 86 9.44 32.89 3.73
CA PHE A 86 8.21 32.10 3.58
C PHE A 86 8.48 30.59 3.64
N ARG A 87 9.62 30.11 3.12
CA ARG A 87 10.03 28.70 3.23
C ARG A 87 10.32 28.28 4.66
N ILE A 88 11.06 29.09 5.42
CA ILE A 88 11.34 28.81 6.83
C ILE A 88 10.02 28.76 7.61
N LEU A 89 9.08 29.67 7.33
CA LEU A 89 7.77 29.68 7.97
C LEU A 89 7.01 28.37 7.68
N ILE A 90 6.96 27.93 6.42
CA ILE A 90 6.30 26.67 6.03
C ILE A 90 6.96 25.47 6.73
N ILE A 91 8.29 25.39 6.73
CA ILE A 91 9.02 24.31 7.41
C ILE A 91 8.73 24.33 8.91
N GLY A 92 8.70 25.53 9.53
CA GLY A 92 8.36 25.71 10.94
C GLY A 92 6.94 25.24 11.26
N VAL A 93 5.97 25.53 10.40
CA VAL A 93 4.58 25.05 10.55
C VAL A 93 4.52 23.53 10.42
N VAL A 94 5.21 22.92 9.44
CA VAL A 94 5.25 21.47 9.27
C VAL A 94 5.87 20.79 10.49
N LEU A 95 6.99 21.30 11.00
CA LEU A 95 7.64 20.77 12.19
C LEU A 95 6.78 20.97 13.45
N MET A 96 6.08 22.10 13.58
CA MET A 96 5.14 22.34 14.67
C MET A 96 3.99 21.35 14.64
N VAL A 97 3.40 21.08 13.46
CA VAL A 97 2.33 20.09 13.29
C VAL A 97 2.84 18.70 13.63
N LEU A 98 4.03 18.32 13.14
CA LEU A 98 4.64 17.04 13.43
C LEU A 98 4.91 16.89 14.94
N TYR A 99 5.45 17.92 15.58
CA TYR A 99 5.65 17.96 17.03
C TYR A 99 4.34 17.82 17.80
N TYR A 100 3.27 18.50 17.37
CA TYR A 100 1.95 18.35 17.97
C TYR A 100 1.39 16.94 17.81
N ILE A 101 1.58 16.31 16.66
CA ILE A 101 1.16 14.92 16.40
C ILE A 101 1.95 13.92 17.25
N LEU A 102 3.27 14.10 17.40
CA LEU A 102 4.09 13.21 18.23
C LEU A 102 3.83 13.42 19.73
N LYS A 103 3.61 14.67 20.17
CA LYS A 103 3.35 15.01 21.57
C LYS A 103 1.96 14.56 22.00
N ASN A 104 0.94 14.74 21.15
CA ASN A 104 -0.38 14.19 21.39
C ASN A 104 -0.41 12.76 20.89
N ARG A 105 -0.02 11.80 21.75
CA ARG A 105 -0.22 10.35 21.57
C ARG A 105 -1.59 10.07 20.93
N TYR A 106 -1.62 9.89 19.61
CA TYR A 106 -2.66 9.39 18.67
C TYR A 106 -4.16 9.61 18.97
N GLY A 107 -4.51 10.35 20.00
CA GLY A 107 -5.82 10.28 20.62
C GLY A 107 -6.42 11.65 20.86
N SER A 108 -5.65 12.71 21.12
CA SER A 108 -6.26 13.97 21.60
C SER A 108 -6.75 14.92 20.50
N VAL A 109 -6.16 14.89 19.29
CA VAL A 109 -6.59 15.82 18.20
C VAL A 109 -7.83 15.28 17.47
N TRP A 110 -8.08 13.96 17.58
CA TRP A 110 -9.29 13.29 17.10
C TRP A 110 -10.17 12.70 18.23
N ALA A 111 -9.84 12.95 19.49
CA ALA A 111 -10.76 12.67 20.59
C ALA A 111 -11.84 13.75 20.60
N ARG A 112 -12.99 13.41 20.04
CA ARG A 112 -14.25 13.83 20.66
C ARG A 112 -14.15 13.42 22.13
N ASN A 113 -14.35 14.37 23.06
CA ASN A 113 -14.36 14.18 24.51
C ASN A 113 -15.04 12.86 24.92
N SER A 114 -14.29 11.77 24.91
CA SER A 114 -14.72 10.46 25.40
C SER A 114 -13.92 10.28 26.66
N LYS A 115 -14.65 10.26 27.77
CA LYS A 115 -14.12 10.02 29.11
C LYS A 115 -13.07 8.91 29.01
N SER A 116 -11.91 9.16 29.61
CA SER A 116 -10.78 8.25 29.77
C SER A 116 -11.23 6.79 29.66
N PHE A 117 -11.00 6.18 28.49
CA PHE A 117 -11.09 4.74 28.36
C PHE A 117 -9.89 4.19 29.10
N VAL A 118 -10.07 3.91 30.40
CA VAL A 118 -9.26 2.91 31.08
C VAL A 118 -9.51 1.63 30.29
N PRO A 119 -8.51 1.05 29.61
CA PRO A 119 -8.64 -0.32 29.19
C PRO A 119 -8.67 -1.09 30.50
N MET A 120 -9.87 -1.35 31.01
CA MET A 120 -10.10 -2.56 31.76
C MET A 120 -9.84 -3.63 30.72
N GLY A 121 -8.55 -3.97 30.57
CA GLY A 121 -8.16 -5.19 29.93
C GLY A 121 -9.07 -6.20 30.59
N VAL A 122 -9.94 -6.80 29.79
CA VAL A 122 -10.49 -8.08 30.14
C VAL A 122 -9.28 -8.99 30.08
N THR A 123 -8.44 -8.91 31.12
CA THR A 123 -7.82 -10.09 31.67
C THR A 123 -8.98 -11.03 31.84
N THR A 124 -9.05 -12.00 30.94
CA THR A 124 -9.73 -13.26 31.15
C THR A 124 -9.10 -13.86 32.39
N VAL A 125 -9.51 -13.36 33.55
CA VAL A 125 -9.43 -14.10 34.78
C VAL A 125 -10.49 -15.16 34.60
N ASP A 126 -10.05 -16.31 34.09
CA ASP A 126 -10.81 -17.55 34.09
C ASP A 126 -11.55 -17.66 35.43
N GLY A 127 -12.86 -17.44 35.41
CA GLY A 127 -13.72 -17.56 36.61
C GLY A 127 -14.67 -16.41 36.90
N GLN A 128 -14.53 -15.21 36.32
CA GLN A 128 -15.56 -14.18 36.49
C GLN A 128 -16.69 -14.34 35.45
N LYS A 129 -17.87 -14.75 35.94
CA LYS A 129 -19.12 -14.68 35.16
C LYS A 129 -19.41 -13.22 34.83
N ILE A 130 -19.13 -12.82 33.60
CA ILE A 130 -19.55 -11.53 33.07
C ILE A 130 -21.06 -11.61 32.79
N ASP A 131 -21.84 -10.75 33.44
CA ASP A 131 -23.29 -10.63 33.17
C ASP A 131 -23.50 -9.71 31.95
N TYR A 132 -23.54 -10.33 30.78
CA TYR A 132 -23.79 -9.60 29.53
C TYR A 132 -25.17 -8.94 29.51
N ASP A 133 -26.18 -9.48 30.19
CA ASP A 133 -27.54 -8.90 30.19
C ASP A 133 -27.58 -7.57 30.95
N ALA A 134 -26.89 -7.49 32.09
CA ALA A 134 -26.71 -6.24 32.81
C ALA A 134 -25.98 -5.18 31.97
N LEU A 135 -24.89 -5.56 31.30
CA LEU A 135 -24.10 -4.66 30.45
C LEU A 135 -24.88 -4.15 29.23
N ILE A 136 -25.69 -5.01 28.61
CA ILE A 136 -26.54 -4.62 27.47
C ILE A 136 -27.67 -3.69 27.92
N LYS A 137 -28.22 -3.88 29.12
CA LYS A 137 -29.25 -2.99 29.68
C LYS A 137 -28.65 -1.62 30.01
N GLU A 138 -27.53 -1.57 30.71
CA GLU A 138 -26.82 -0.33 31.06
C GLU A 138 -26.44 0.48 29.81
N SER A 139 -25.89 -0.21 28.78
CA SER A 139 -25.50 0.44 27.52
C SER A 139 -26.70 0.96 26.71
N ARG A 140 -27.88 0.35 26.86
CA ARG A 140 -29.12 0.85 26.25
C ARG A 140 -29.65 2.07 26.98
N GLU A 141 -29.60 2.05 28.32
CA GLU A 141 -30.01 3.18 29.16
C GLU A 141 -29.09 4.39 29.02
N SER A 142 -27.79 4.18 28.77
CA SER A 142 -26.82 5.25 28.50
C SER A 142 -26.89 5.82 27.07
N GLY A 143 -27.68 5.20 26.18
CA GLY A 143 -27.78 5.56 24.76
C GLY A 143 -26.59 5.12 23.91
N ASP A 144 -25.66 4.34 24.47
CA ASP A 144 -24.50 3.79 23.76
C ASP A 144 -24.86 2.48 23.03
N TYR A 145 -25.71 2.59 22.01
CA TYR A 145 -26.16 1.45 21.21
C TYR A 145 -25.02 0.66 20.56
N LYS A 146 -23.91 1.33 20.19
CA LYS A 146 -22.71 0.66 19.67
C LYS A 146 -22.12 -0.32 20.69
N LEU A 147 -22.11 0.07 21.95
CA LEU A 147 -21.61 -0.76 23.05
C LEU A 147 -22.59 -1.90 23.36
N ALA A 148 -23.90 -1.62 23.33
CA ALA A 148 -24.94 -2.64 23.48
C ALA A 148 -24.84 -3.74 22.41
N ILE A 149 -24.65 -3.37 21.14
CA ILE A 149 -24.47 -4.33 20.03
C ILE A 149 -23.21 -5.18 20.25
N ARG A 150 -22.11 -4.56 20.68
CA ARG A 150 -20.86 -5.29 20.97
C ARG A 150 -21.07 -6.32 22.08
N TYR A 151 -21.74 -5.96 23.17
CA TYR A 151 -22.02 -6.90 24.25
C TYR A 151 -22.99 -8.00 23.83
N GLN A 152 -23.99 -7.68 23.01
CA GLN A 152 -24.88 -8.68 22.42
C GLN A 152 -24.10 -9.69 21.56
N PHE A 153 -23.17 -9.22 20.73
CA PHE A 153 -22.32 -10.08 19.92
C PHE A 153 -21.43 -11.00 20.78
N LEU A 154 -20.79 -10.44 21.82
CA LEU A 154 -19.97 -11.21 22.76
C LEU A 154 -20.78 -12.26 23.52
N LYS A 155 -22.02 -11.94 23.89
CA LYS A 155 -22.94 -12.91 24.51
C LYS A 155 -23.21 -14.09 23.58
N CYS A 156 -23.57 -13.83 22.32
CA CYS A 156 -23.79 -14.89 21.33
C CYS A 156 -22.55 -15.76 21.16
N LEU A 157 -21.37 -15.13 21.11
CA LEU A 157 -20.10 -15.82 20.94
C LEU A 157 -19.79 -16.73 22.16
N HIS A 158 -20.04 -16.23 23.37
CA HIS A 158 -19.90 -17.01 24.60
C HIS A 158 -20.90 -18.18 24.68
N ASP A 159 -22.15 -17.98 24.25
CA ASP A 159 -23.18 -19.02 24.22
C ASP A 159 -22.86 -20.12 23.19
N LEU A 160 -22.31 -19.73 22.03
CA LEU A 160 -21.81 -20.65 21.01
C LEU A 160 -20.61 -21.45 21.50
N HIS A 161 -19.72 -20.82 22.27
CA HIS A 161 -18.61 -21.51 22.90
C HIS A 161 -19.10 -22.52 23.95
N LYS A 162 -20.04 -22.11 24.80
CA LYS A 162 -20.63 -22.97 25.83
C LYS A 162 -21.41 -24.15 25.24
N SER A 163 -21.98 -24.00 24.05
CA SER A 163 -22.66 -25.08 23.33
C SER A 163 -21.73 -25.96 22.49
N ASP A 164 -20.40 -25.79 22.62
CA ASP A 164 -19.34 -26.53 21.91
C ASP A 164 -19.44 -26.47 20.38
N GLN A 165 -20.13 -25.44 19.85
CA GLN A 165 -20.23 -25.21 18.40
C GLN A 165 -19.00 -24.49 17.86
N ILE A 166 -18.29 -23.73 18.72
CA ILE A 166 -17.10 -22.95 18.35
C ILE A 166 -16.09 -22.99 19.50
N LYS A 167 -14.81 -23.23 19.19
CA LYS A 167 -13.70 -23.06 20.14
C LYS A 167 -13.08 -21.67 19.94
N ILE A 168 -12.98 -20.92 21.04
CA ILE A 168 -12.61 -19.50 21.06
C ILE A 168 -11.55 -19.31 22.13
#